data_AF-Q9RHE2-F1
#
_entry.id   AF-Q9RHE2-F1
#
_cell.length_a   1.000
_cell.length_b   1.000
_cell.length_c   1.000
_cell.angle_alpha   90.00
_cell.angle_beta   90.00
_cell.angle_gamma   90.00
#
_symmetry.space_group_name_H-M   'P 1'
#
loop_
_entity.id
_entity.type
_entity.pdbx_description
1 polymer ?
#
loop_
_entity_poly.entity_id
_entity_poly.type
_entity_poly.pdbx_seq_one_letter_code
_entity_poly.pdbx_strand_id
1 'polypeptide(L)' 'MSVPAFVKKKAQGARIIVPKIGAKDAQEITRQLAKIGSNLNQLAKHANQGGAVHAPALQELQSEVAKIWQQLT' A
#
# COMPACT_ATOMS: atom_id res chain seq x y z
N MET A 1 -3.16 -43.46 -2.01
CA MET A 1 -2.32 -42.45 -2.70
C MET A 1 -1.20 -42.06 -1.76
N SER A 2 0.05 -42.00 -2.22
CA SER A 2 1.16 -41.54 -1.37
C SER A 2 1.15 -40.01 -1.25
N VAL A 3 1.68 -39.48 -0.13
CA VAL A 3 1.79 -38.03 0.11
C VAL A 3 2.47 -37.30 -1.07
N PRO A 4 3.56 -37.82 -1.68
CA PRO A 4 4.16 -37.19 -2.86
C PRO A 4 3.22 -37.13 -4.07
N ALA A 5 2.43 -38.17 -4.32
CA ALA A 5 1.47 -38.21 -5.42
C ALA A 5 0.32 -37.21 -5.20
N PHE A 6 -0.12 -37.04 -3.95
CA PHE A 6 -1.13 -36.06 -3.57
C PHE A 6 -0.63 -34.62 -3.75
N VAL A 7 0.58 -34.31 -3.29
CA VAL A 7 1.21 -33.00 -3.45
C VAL A 7 1.39 -32.66 -4.94
N LYS A 8 1.89 -33.61 -5.75
CA LYS A 8 2.05 -33.43 -7.20
C LYS A 8 0.72 -33.14 -7.90
N LYS A 9 -0.33 -33.89 -7.57
CA LYS A 9 -1.68 -33.70 -8.15
C LYS A 9 -2.29 -32.35 -7.75
N LYS A 10 -2.06 -31.89 -6.51
CA LYS A 10 -2.52 -30.59 -6.02
C LYS A 10 -1.75 -29.42 -6.64
N ALA A 11 -0.46 -29.59 -6.89
CA ALA A 11 0.39 -28.58 -7.55
C ALA A 11 0.08 -28.44 -9.05
N GLN A 12 -0.24 -29.54 -9.74
CA GLN A 12 -0.59 -29.52 -11.17
C GLN A 12 -1.86 -28.72 -11.51
N GLY A 13 -2.77 -28.53 -10.55
CA GLY A 13 -3.97 -27.69 -10.70
C GLY A 13 -3.86 -26.30 -10.06
N ALA A 14 -2.79 -26.04 -9.30
CA ALA A 14 -2.57 -24.76 -8.67
C ALA A 14 -2.05 -23.77 -9.72
N ARG A 15 -2.94 -22.90 -10.23
CA ARG A 15 -2.49 -21.71 -10.96
C ARG A 15 -1.58 -20.94 -10.01
N ILE A 16 -0.32 -20.74 -10.39
CA ILE A 16 0.53 -19.74 -9.74
C ILE A 16 -0.19 -18.42 -9.97
N ILE A 17 -0.86 -17.92 -8.95
CA ILE A 17 -1.50 -16.62 -8.99
C ILE A 17 -0.35 -15.63 -8.98
N VAL A 18 -0.01 -15.13 -10.17
CA VAL A 18 0.95 -14.05 -10.29
C VAL A 18 0.39 -12.87 -9.47
N PRO A 19 1.18 -12.29 -8.55
CA PRO A 19 0.75 -11.13 -7.79
C PRO A 19 0.21 -10.06 -8.74
N LYS A 20 -0.97 -9.51 -8.43
CA LYS A 20 -1.58 -8.43 -9.23
C LYS A 20 -0.67 -7.19 -9.34
N ILE A 21 0.23 -7.03 -8.38
CA ILE A 21 1.21 -5.95 -8.30
C ILE A 21 2.59 -6.60 -8.20
N GLY A 22 3.53 -6.19 -9.05
CA GLY A 22 4.90 -6.67 -9.00
C GLY A 22 5.55 -6.33 -7.64
N ALA A 23 6.49 -7.16 -7.18
CA ALA A 23 7.15 -6.93 -5.89
C ALA A 23 7.82 -5.55 -5.78
N LYS A 24 8.36 -5.03 -6.89
CA LYS A 24 8.96 -3.68 -6.95
C LYS A 24 7.90 -2.58 -6.79
N ASP A 25 6.78 -2.71 -7.50
CA ASP A 25 5.69 -1.73 -7.44
C ASP A 25 5.04 -1.71 -6.05
N ALA A 26 4.88 -2.88 -5.43
CA ALA A 26 4.40 -3.00 -4.07
C ALA A 26 5.35 -2.32 -3.05
N GLN A 27 6.66 -2.47 -3.22
CA GLN A 27 7.65 -1.78 -2.38
C GLN A 27 7.60 -0.27 -2.56
N GLU A 28 7.42 0.20 -3.79
CA GLU A 28 7.32 1.62 -4.09
C GLU A 28 6.05 2.24 -3.49
N ILE A 29 4.90 1.59 -3.66
CA ILE A 29 3.64 1.99 -3.03
C ILE A 29 3.79 2.04 -1.51
N THR A 30 4.45 1.06 -0.91
CA THR A 30 4.70 1.02 0.53
C THR A 30 5.53 2.21 1.00
N ARG A 31 6.56 2.61 0.26
CA ARG A 31 7.37 3.80 0.56
C ARG A 31 6.56 5.08 0.47
N GLN A 32 5.74 5.22 -0.57
CA GLN A 32 4.88 6.38 -0.76
C GLN A 32 3.84 6.51 0.37
N LEU A 33 3.20 5.40 0.76
CA LEU A 33 2.29 5.36 1.90
C LEU A 33 2.98 5.71 3.22
N ALA A 34 4.21 5.24 3.45
CA ALA A 34 4.97 5.59 4.65
C ALA A 34 5.27 7.10 4.74
N LYS A 35 5.61 7.73 3.61
CA LYS A 35 5.80 9.19 3.52
C LYS A 35 4.52 9.95 3.85
N ILE A 36 3.39 9.57 3.24
CA ILE A 36 2.07 10.16 3.50
C ILE A 36 1.69 10.02 4.98
N GLY A 37 1.87 8.83 5.55
CA GLY A 37 1.57 8.57 6.96
C GLY A 37 2.41 9.42 7.92
N SER A 38 3.71 9.63 7.62
CA SER A 38 4.57 10.51 8.40
C SER A 38 4.09 11.96 8.37
N ASN A 39 3.76 12.48 7.18
CA ASN A 39 3.25 13.83 6.99
C ASN A 39 1.91 14.04 7.72
N LEU A 40 0.98 13.08 7.60
CA LEU A 40 -0.29 13.10 8.32
C LEU A 40 -0.08 13.10 9.84
N ASN A 41 0.85 12.29 10.35
CA ASN A 41 1.15 12.24 11.78
C ASN A 41 1.73 13.55 12.31
N GLN A 42 2.53 14.25 11.50
CA GLN A 42 3.04 15.59 11.85
C GLN A 42 1.91 16.61 11.95
N LEU A 43 0.99 16.63 10.97
CA LEU A 43 -0.19 17.50 10.99
C LEU A 43 -1.09 17.18 12.18
N ALA A 44 -1.30 15.90 12.49
CA ALA A 44 -2.11 15.47 13.64
C ALA A 44 -1.48 15.92 14.97
N LYS A 45 -0.16 15.75 15.12
CA LYS A 45 0.56 16.26 16.31
C LYS A 45 0.44 17.77 16.43
N HIS A 46 0.61 18.50 15.34
CA HIS A 46 0.48 19.95 15.33
C HIS A 46 -0.93 20.40 15.73
N ALA A 47 -1.96 19.75 15.16
CA ALA A 47 -3.36 20.00 15.51
C ALA A 47 -3.63 19.75 17.01
N ASN A 48 -3.13 18.61 17.53
CA ASN A 48 -3.31 18.24 18.93
C ASN A 48 -2.57 19.18 19.90
N GLN A 49 -1.54 19.89 19.44
CA GLN A 49 -0.83 20.92 20.20
C GLN A 49 -1.55 22.28 20.17
N GLY A 50 -2.74 22.37 19.55
CA GLY A 50 -3.49 23.61 19.39
C GLY A 50 -3.05 24.45 18.19
N GLY A 51 -2.17 23.91 17.33
CA GLY A 51 -1.75 24.54 16.09
C GLY A 51 -2.84 24.49 15.02
N ALA A 52 -2.95 25.54 14.21
CA ALA A 52 -3.88 25.54 13.08
C ALA A 52 -3.38 24.59 11.98
N VAL A 53 -4.25 23.70 11.52
CA VAL A 53 -3.90 22.81 10.40
C VAL A 53 -4.02 23.57 9.10
N HIS A 54 -2.92 23.66 8.34
CA HIS A 54 -2.92 24.28 7.03
C HIS A 54 -3.76 23.46 6.03
N ALA A 55 -4.86 24.05 5.55
CA ALA A 55 -5.74 23.44 4.56
C ALA A 55 -5.01 23.03 3.25
N PRO A 56 -4.03 23.80 2.72
CA PRO A 56 -3.28 23.36 1.54
C PRO A 56 -2.49 22.07 1.76
N ALA A 57 -1.90 21.88 2.94
CA ALA A 57 -1.14 20.68 3.28
C ALA A 57 -2.02 19.43 3.33
N LEU A 58 -3.27 19.58 3.79
CA LEU A 58 -4.27 18.50 3.74
C LEU A 58 -4.66 18.15 2.31
N GLN A 59 -4.80 19.16 1.45
CA GLN A 59 -5.17 18.99 0.05
C GLN A 59 -4.06 18.32 -0.76
N GLU A 60 -2.80 18.65 -0.48
CA GLU A 60 -1.62 17.97 -1.03
C GLU A 60 -1.59 16.49 -0.62
N LEU A 61 -1.79 16.18 0.66
CA LEU A 61 -1.89 14.80 1.16
C LEU A 61 -2.99 14.00 0.46
N GLN A 62 -4.18 14.60 0.29
CA GLN A 62 -5.26 13.96 -0.46
C GLN A 62 -4.88 13.69 -1.92
N SER A 63 -4.16 14.62 -2.56
CA SER A 63 -3.67 14.44 -3.93
C SER A 63 -2.62 13.33 -4.04
N GLU A 64 -1.70 13.20 -3.06
CA GLU A 64 -0.72 12.13 -3.01
C GLU A 64 -1.39 10.77 -2.86
N VAL A 65 -2.39 10.65 -1.98
CA VAL A 65 -3.19 9.42 -1.82
C VAL A 65 -3.95 9.09 -3.10
N ALA A 66 -4.55 10.07 -3.77
CA ALA A 66 -5.26 9.87 -5.02
C ALA A 66 -4.34 9.35 -6.14
N LYS A 67 -3.09 9.84 -6.22
CA LYS A 67 -2.08 9.34 -7.16
C LYS A 67 -1.74 7.87 -6.92
N ILE A 68 -1.61 7.44 -5.67
CA ILE A 68 -1.39 6.03 -5.34
C ILE A 68 -2.58 5.19 -5.79
N TRP A 69 -3.81 5.66 -5.56
CA TRP A 69 -5.01 4.94 -6.00
C TRP A 69 -5.08 4.77 -7.53
N GLN A 70 -4.63 5.76 -8.30
CA GLN A 70 -4.55 5.65 -9.75
C GLN A 70 -3.51 4.62 -10.22
N GLN A 71 -2.46 4.36 -9.46
CA GLN A 71 -1.46 3.33 -9.79
C GLN A 71 -1.96 1.90 -9.50
N LEU A 72 -3.01 1.77 -8.70
CA LEU A 72 -3.60 0.50 -8.29
C LEU A 72 -4.80 0.07 -9.16
N THR A 73 -5.27 0.94 -10.05
CA THR A 73 -6.43 0.73 -10.93
C THR A 73 -5.96 0.39 -12.34
#